data_AF-A0A7S4R9F3-F1
#
_entry.id   AF-A0A7S4R9F3-F1
#
_cell.length_a   1.000
_cell.length_b   1.000
_cell.length_c   1.000
_cell.angle_alpha   90.00
_cell.angle_beta   90.00
_cell.angle_gamma   90.00
#
_symmetry.space_group_name_H-M   'P 1'
#
loop_
_entity.id
_entity.type
_entity.pdbx_description
1 polymer ?
#
loop_
_entity_poly.entity_id
_entity_poly.type
_entity_poly.pdbx_seq_one_letter_code
_entity_poly.pdbx_strand_id
1 'polypeptide(L)'
;MFNCAEPEAITRAFEQIHSNDKVRNLLDDKGIILGAYANRLTSIYSDWTLEGSEEAQPMRKDLSPQQYFDEFISTWVRDLGVQMVGGCCGITPEHISYMHSHLFLD
;
A
#
# COMPACT_ATOMS: atom_id res chain seq x y z
N MET A 1 -0.68 10.27 -2.49
CA MET A 1 0.27 9.14 -2.43
C MET A 1 0.51 8.78 -0.98
N PHE A 2 0.36 7.51 -0.62
CA PHE A 2 0.72 6.97 0.70
C PHE A 2 2.00 6.13 0.58
N ASN A 3 3.00 6.34 1.43
CA ASN A 3 4.26 5.62 1.36
C ASN A 3 4.73 5.18 2.75
N CYS A 4 5.33 3.99 2.79
CA CYS A 4 5.98 3.39 3.95
C CYS A 4 5.10 3.14 5.18
N ALA A 5 3.79 3.23 5.05
CA ALA A 5 2.84 2.67 6.00
C ALA A 5 2.57 1.19 5.71
N GLU A 6 2.00 0.50 6.69
CA GLU A 6 1.51 -0.87 6.54
C GLU A 6 0.44 -0.94 5.44
N PRO A 7 0.40 -2.02 4.65
CA PRO A 7 -0.60 -2.14 3.60
C PRO A 7 -2.03 -2.09 4.16
N GLU A 8 -2.30 -2.65 5.34
CA GLU A 8 -3.61 -2.59 6.00
C GLU A 8 -4.05 -1.16 6.35
N ALA A 9 -3.11 -0.30 6.77
CA ALA A 9 -3.42 1.10 7.09
C ALA A 9 -3.72 1.89 5.81
N ILE A 10 -2.97 1.62 4.73
CA ILE A 10 -3.20 2.22 3.42
C ILE A 10 -4.54 1.76 2.84
N THR A 11 -4.90 0.48 2.93
CA THR A 11 -6.20 -0.04 2.49
C THR A 11 -7.35 0.73 3.13
N ARG A 12 -7.32 0.88 4.47
CA ARG A 12 -8.35 1.66 5.18
C ARG A 12 -8.43 3.10 4.69
N ALA A 13 -7.30 3.75 4.41
CA ALA A 13 -7.30 5.10 3.87
C ALA A 13 -7.96 5.16 2.47
N PHE A 14 -7.67 4.19 1.60
CA PHE A 14 -8.30 4.09 0.29
C PHE A 14 -9.79 3.77 0.36
N GLU A 15 -10.25 2.91 1.27
CA GLU A 15 -11.68 2.64 1.50
C GLU A 15 -12.44 3.91 1.93
N GLN A 16 -11.84 4.74 2.79
CA GLN A 16 -12.42 6.02 3.20
C GLN A 16 -12.51 7.01 2.03
N ILE A 17 -11.51 7.03 1.15
CA ILE A 17 -11.54 7.85 -0.08
C ILE A 17 -12.61 7.31 -1.04
N HIS A 18 -12.61 5.99 -1.28
CA HIS A 18 -13.49 5.32 -2.21
C HIS A 18 -14.98 5.50 -1.85
N SER A 19 -15.32 5.40 -0.57
CA SER A 19 -16.69 5.58 -0.06
C SER A 19 -17.19 7.03 -0.02
N ASN A 20 -16.36 8.01 -0.41
CA ASN A 20 -16.71 9.42 -0.34
C ASN A 20 -16.71 10.10 -1.72
N ASP A 21 -17.89 10.19 -2.33
CA ASP A 21 -18.10 10.79 -3.65
C ASP A 21 -17.58 12.23 -3.75
N LYS A 22 -17.70 13.03 -2.68
CA LYS A 22 -17.20 14.41 -2.69
C LYS A 22 -15.68 14.45 -2.83
N VAL A 23 -14.98 13.56 -2.14
CA VAL A 23 -13.52 13.45 -2.24
C VAL A 23 -13.13 12.92 -3.61
N ARG A 24 -13.79 11.87 -4.10
CA ARG A 24 -13.51 11.30 -5.43
C ARG A 24 -13.70 12.33 -6.55
N ASN A 25 -14.85 13.01 -6.58
CA ASN A 25 -15.11 14.05 -7.59
C ASN A 25 -14.08 15.18 -7.52
N LEU A 26 -13.65 15.59 -6.32
CA LEU A 26 -12.61 16.60 -6.17
C LEU A 26 -11.25 16.14 -6.71
N LEU A 27 -10.88 14.87 -6.50
CA LEU A 27 -9.64 14.30 -7.04
C LEU A 27 -9.69 14.26 -8.57
N ASP A 28 -10.81 13.81 -9.14
CA ASP A 28 -11.02 13.73 -10.58
C ASP A 28 -10.98 15.13 -11.24
N ASP A 29 -11.70 16.11 -10.67
CA ASP A 29 -11.73 17.50 -11.14
C ASP A 29 -10.34 18.16 -11.13
N LYS A 30 -9.47 17.71 -10.23
CA LYS A 30 -8.08 18.19 -10.10
C LYS A 30 -7.07 17.32 -10.84
N GLY A 31 -7.49 16.22 -11.46
CA GLY A 31 -6.59 15.26 -12.11
C GLY A 31 -5.59 14.62 -11.13
N ILE A 32 -5.96 14.49 -9.85
CA ILE A 32 -5.10 13.88 -8.83
C ILE A 32 -5.32 12.38 -8.83
N ILE A 33 -4.24 11.63 -9.08
CA ILE A 33 -4.26 10.17 -9.04
C ILE A 33 -3.96 9.63 -7.64
N LEU A 34 -4.51 8.46 -7.33
CA LEU A 34 -4.20 7.72 -6.12
C LEU A 34 -3.00 6.79 -6.33
N GLY A 35 -2.16 6.68 -5.31
CA GLY A 35 -0.99 5.82 -5.36
C GLY A 35 -0.47 5.39 -3.99
N ALA A 36 0.12 4.20 -3.92
CA ALA A 36 0.65 3.61 -2.70
C ALA A 36 1.93 2.79 -2.90
N TYR A 37 2.85 2.95 -1.94
CA TYR A 37 4.07 2.15 -1.77
C TYR A 37 4.15 1.68 -0.32
N ALA A 38 3.53 0.54 -0.01
CA ALA A 38 3.49 0.02 1.36
C ALA A 38 4.83 -0.58 1.80
N ASN A 39 5.03 -0.66 3.12
CA ASN A 39 6.15 -1.36 3.71
C ASN A 39 5.85 -2.85 3.90
N ARG A 40 6.88 -3.62 4.26
CA ARG A 40 6.82 -5.00 4.75
C ARG A 40 7.44 -5.12 6.14
N LEU A 41 7.18 -4.13 6.99
CA LEU A 41 7.71 -4.08 8.35
C LEU A 41 6.68 -4.66 9.32
N THR A 42 7.13 -5.09 10.50
CA THR A 42 6.22 -5.46 11.59
C THR A 42 5.46 -4.25 12.10
N SER A 43 4.28 -4.48 12.64
CA SER A 43 3.43 -3.42 13.16
C SER A 43 4.08 -2.59 14.25
N ILE A 44 3.79 -1.30 14.19
CA ILE A 44 4.19 -0.32 15.16
C ILE A 44 3.16 -0.34 16.29
N TYR A 45 3.59 -0.65 17.51
CA TYR A 45 2.73 -0.58 18.69
C TYR A 45 2.35 0.87 19.01
N SER A 46 1.21 1.06 19.66
CA SER A 46 0.64 2.38 19.94
C SER A 46 1.51 3.30 20.80
N ASP A 47 2.42 2.71 21.57
CA ASP A 47 3.37 3.36 22.47
C ASP A 47 4.75 3.61 21.81
N TRP A 48 4.93 3.22 20.55
CA TRP A 48 6.17 3.42 19.83
C TRP A 48 6.44 4.92 19.58
N THR A 49 7.70 5.32 19.79
CA THR A 49 8.18 6.67 19.48
C THR A 49 9.47 6.58 18.67
N LEU A 50 9.70 7.57 17.81
CA LEU A 50 10.93 7.67 17.03
C LEU A 50 12.16 7.86 17.94
N GLU A 51 12.00 8.55 19.07
CA GLU A 51 13.07 8.83 20.03
C GLU A 51 13.52 7.56 20.79
N GLY A 52 12.61 6.58 20.95
CA GLY A 52 12.90 5.29 21.57
C GLY A 52 13.33 4.17 20.60
N SER A 53 13.46 4.45 19.29
CA SER A 53 13.85 3.42 18.33
C SER A 53 15.37 3.31 18.22
N GLU A 54 15.97 2.34 18.91
CA GLU A 54 17.41 2.06 18.82
C GLU A 54 17.75 1.10 17.66
N GLU A 55 16.78 0.30 17.20
CA GLU A 55 16.97 -0.74 16.18
C GLU A 55 16.03 -0.58 14.98
N ALA A 56 16.45 -1.09 13.82
CA ALA A 56 15.63 -1.15 12.63
C ALA A 56 14.42 -2.08 12.85
N GLN A 57 13.24 -1.67 12.39
CA GLN A 57 12.05 -2.51 12.49
C GLN A 57 12.24 -3.81 11.71
N PRO A 58 11.90 -4.97 12.30
CA PRO A 58 12.00 -6.24 11.60
C PRO A 58 11.01 -6.31 10.45
N MET A 59 11.34 -7.12 9.45
CA MET A 59 10.43 -7.40 8.35
C MET A 59 9.42 -8.47 8.76
N ARG A 60 8.14 -8.26 8.44
CA ARG A 60 7.13 -9.31 8.53
C ARG A 60 7.36 -10.35 7.42
N LYS A 61 7.02 -11.61 7.71
CA LYS A 61 7.34 -12.79 6.86
C LYS A 61 6.13 -13.36 6.12
N ASP A 62 4.95 -12.85 6.43
CA ASP A 62 3.65 -13.24 5.90
C ASP A 62 3.26 -12.49 4.62
N LEU A 63 4.09 -11.58 4.13
CA LEU A 63 3.91 -10.89 2.85
C LEU A 63 4.94 -11.38 1.84
N SER A 64 4.73 -12.59 1.32
CA SER A 64 5.42 -13.05 0.10
C SER A 64 5.01 -12.21 -1.12
N PRO A 65 5.74 -12.26 -2.25
CA PRO A 65 5.35 -11.57 -3.48
C PRO A 65 3.89 -11.82 -3.91
N GLN A 66 3.43 -13.07 -3.79
CA GLN A 66 2.06 -13.45 -4.10
C GLN A 66 1.07 -12.86 -3.09
N GLN A 67 1.30 -13.04 -1.79
CA GLN A 67 0.38 -12.54 -0.75
C GLN A 67 0.26 -11.02 -0.79
N TYR A 68 1.37 -10.31 -1.00
CA TYR A 68 1.35 -8.86 -1.15
C TYR A 68 0.44 -8.43 -2.32
N PHE A 69 0.49 -9.15 -3.44
CA PHE A 69 -0.35 -8.86 -4.59
C PHE A 69 -1.83 -9.22 -4.36
N ASP A 70 -2.08 -10.48 -3.97
CA ASP A 70 -3.42 -11.04 -3.82
C ASP A 70 -4.23 -10.33 -2.73
N GLU A 71 -3.60 -10.00 -1.59
CA GLU A 71 -4.29 -9.43 -0.44
C GLU A 71 -4.46 -7.91 -0.50
N PHE A 72 -3.60 -7.20 -1.24
CA PHE A 72 -3.58 -5.73 -1.20
C PHE A 72 -3.59 -5.07 -2.57
N ILE A 73 -2.60 -5.37 -3.40
CA ILE A 73 -2.39 -4.63 -4.66
C ILE A 73 -3.55 -4.83 -5.62
N SER A 74 -4.05 -6.06 -5.73
CA SER A 74 -5.18 -6.41 -6.57
C SER A 74 -6.42 -5.57 -6.21
N THR A 75 -6.79 -5.54 -4.92
CA THR A 75 -7.92 -4.75 -4.42
C THR A 75 -7.72 -3.25 -4.61
N TRP A 76 -6.53 -2.73 -4.33
CA TRP A 76 -6.24 -1.31 -4.51
C TRP A 76 -6.47 -0.85 -5.95
N VAL A 77 -5.95 -1.60 -6.91
CA VAL A 77 -6.02 -1.23 -8.33
C VAL A 77 -7.41 -1.50 -8.90
N ARG A 78 -7.98 -2.68 -8.65
CA ARG A 78 -9.23 -3.14 -9.28
C ARG A 78 -10.47 -2.55 -8.65
N ASP A 79 -10.48 -2.39 -7.33
CA ASP A 79 -11.68 -2.07 -6.58
C ASP A 79 -11.66 -0.62 -6.04
N LEU A 80 -10.48 -0.13 -5.64
CA LEU A 80 -10.36 1.18 -4.96
C LEU A 80 -9.86 2.32 -5.87
N GLY A 81 -9.60 2.05 -7.15
CA GLY A 81 -9.22 3.08 -8.13
C GLY A 81 -7.79 3.62 -7.95
N VAL A 82 -6.90 2.84 -7.35
CA VAL A 82 -5.49 3.21 -7.19
C VAL A 82 -4.74 3.00 -8.51
N GLN A 83 -4.05 4.03 -8.99
CA GLN A 83 -3.44 4.03 -10.33
C GLN A 83 -1.92 3.82 -10.31
N MET A 84 -1.30 3.94 -9.13
CA MET A 84 0.14 3.78 -8.95
C MET A 84 0.43 2.88 -7.75
N VAL A 85 1.08 1.75 -7.99
CA VAL A 85 1.43 0.76 -6.96
C VAL A 85 2.89 0.36 -7.06
N GLY A 86 3.46 -0.10 -5.95
CA GLY A 86 4.88 -0.40 -5.80
C GLY A 86 5.19 -0.77 -4.36
N GLY A 87 6.40 -0.48 -3.87
CA GLY A 87 6.81 -0.84 -2.52
C GLY A 87 7.77 0.14 -1.86
N CYS A 88 7.79 0.12 -0.52
CA CYS A 88 8.73 0.84 0.33
C CYS A 88 9.65 -0.15 1.06
N CYS A 89 9.99 0.13 2.33
CA CYS A 89 10.86 -0.69 3.16
C CYS A 89 10.43 -2.17 3.18
N GLY A 90 11.34 -3.06 2.84
CA GLY A 90 11.12 -4.52 2.90
C GLY A 90 10.39 -5.12 1.70
N ILE A 91 9.88 -4.32 0.77
CA ILE A 91 9.41 -4.82 -0.53
C ILE A 91 10.62 -5.00 -1.46
N THR A 92 10.69 -6.14 -2.14
CA THR A 92 11.87 -6.55 -2.93
C THR A 92 11.58 -6.57 -4.44
N PRO A 93 12.60 -6.69 -5.31
CA PRO A 93 12.41 -6.84 -6.75
C PRO A 93 11.46 -7.97 -7.14
N GLU A 94 11.43 -9.08 -6.39
CA GLU A 94 10.52 -10.21 -6.64
C GLU A 94 9.06 -9.81 -6.45
N HIS A 95 8.75 -8.92 -5.50
CA HIS A 95 7.40 -8.39 -5.31
C HIS A 95 7.01 -7.51 -6.50
N ILE A 96 7.91 -6.61 -6.93
CA ILE A 96 7.67 -5.76 -8.09
C ILE A 96 7.47 -6.60 -9.36
N SER A 97 8.30 -7.62 -9.57
CA SER A 97 8.18 -8.53 -10.71
C SER A 97 6.86 -9.31 -10.66
N TYR A 98 6.45 -9.79 -9.49
CA TYR A 98 5.17 -10.49 -9.34
C TYR A 98 4.01 -9.55 -9.65
N MET A 99 3.96 -8.36 -9.06
CA MET A 99 2.93 -7.36 -9.36
C MET A 99 2.87 -7.04 -10.86
N HIS A 100 4.01 -6.73 -11.48
CA HIS A 100 4.08 -6.39 -12.89
C HIS A 100 3.52 -7.50 -13.77
N SER A 101 3.82 -8.77 -13.47
CA SER A 101 3.32 -9.92 -14.24
C SER A 101 1.82 -10.18 -14.09
N HIS A 102 1.17 -9.67 -13.03
CA HIS A 102 -0.24 -9.99 -12.73
C HIS A 102 -1.19 -8.78 -12.83
N LEU A 103 -0.67 -7.54 -12.96
CA LEU A 103 -1.49 -6.34 -13.16
C LEU A 103 -2.06 -6.20 -14.58
N PHE A 104 -1.46 -6.85 -15.58
CA PHE A 104 -1.80 -6.69 -17.00
C PHE A 104 -2.42 -7.94 -17.63
N LEU A 105 -2.97 -8.85 -16.83
CA LEU A 105 -3.53 -10.12 -17.31
C LEU A 105 -5.07 -10.09 -17.53
N ASP A 106 -5.70 -8.91 -17.59
CA ASP A 106 -7.12 -8.76 -17.92
C ASP A 106 -7.36 -7.77 -19.07
#